data_AF-A0A4U9D5S5-F1
#
_entry.id   AF-A0A4U9D5S5-F1
#
_cell.length_a   1.000
_cell.length_b   1.000
_cell.length_c   1.000
_cell.angle_alpha   90.00
_cell.angle_beta   90.00
_cell.angle_gamma   90.00
#
_symmetry.space_group_name_H-M   'P 1'
#
loop_
_entity.id
_entity.type
_entity.pdbx_description
1 polymer ?
#
loop_
_entity_poly.entity_id
_entity_poly.type
_entity_poly.pdbx_seq_one_letter_code
_entity_poly.pdbx_strand_id
1 'polypeptide(L)'
;MAQLYFAMQATFQKIELLNQLEEIARLSVQAHEHRTRRGVEDSVDIANAQAELLAAQQQTITAKGTLTQYRETLRALIGADANSMPEIHPVPLPTLQETLPDSLSFELLARRPDLQALRGYVTASLSQVDAAKAAFYPHFDIKGLLGI
;
A
#
# COMPACT_ATOMS: atom_id res chain seq x y z
N MET A 1 4.88 -1.38 -4.12
CA MET A 1 5.89 -1.20 -3.06
C MET A 1 5.99 0.25 -2.61
N ALA A 2 6.33 1.21 -3.48
CA ALA A 2 6.51 2.62 -3.09
C ALA A 2 5.29 3.22 -2.36
N GLN A 3 4.07 3.03 -2.90
CA GLN A 3 2.85 3.53 -2.26
C GLN A 3 2.61 2.96 -0.86
N LEU A 4 2.91 1.67 -0.66
CA LEU A 4 2.75 1.00 0.63
C LEU A 4 3.78 1.50 1.66
N TYR A 5 5.02 1.71 1.21
CA TYR A 5 6.06 2.33 2.03
C TYR A 5 5.66 3.75 2.48
N PHE A 6 5.20 4.60 1.55
CA PHE A 6 4.75 5.95 1.92
C PHE A 6 3.51 5.94 2.82
N ALA A 7 2.58 4.99 2.62
CA ALA A 7 1.44 4.81 3.51
C ALA A 7 1.88 4.42 4.95
N MET A 8 2.90 3.58 5.10
CA MET A 8 3.50 3.28 6.41
C MET A 8 4.14 4.52 7.03
N GLN A 9 4.93 5.28 6.26
CA GLN A 9 5.58 6.50 6.75
C GLN A 9 4.56 7.56 7.22
N ALA A 10 3.49 7.76 6.46
CA ALA A 10 2.38 8.63 6.88
C ALA A 10 1.68 8.11 8.14
N THR A 11 1.52 6.78 8.27
CA THR A 11 0.89 6.17 9.45
C THR A 11 1.76 6.32 10.70
N PHE A 12 3.09 6.24 10.58
CA PHE A 12 4.00 6.54 11.69
C PHE A 12 3.82 7.97 12.21
N GLN A 13 3.79 8.96 11.31
CA GLN A 13 3.54 10.36 11.69
C GLN A 13 2.15 10.54 12.31
N LYS A 14 1.14 9.84 11.78
CA LYS A 14 -0.21 9.86 12.35
C LYS A 14 -0.23 9.31 13.78
N ILE A 15 0.47 8.21 14.06
CA ILE A 15 0.57 7.64 15.42
C ILE A 15 1.22 8.65 16.36
N GLU A 16 2.28 9.33 15.93
CA GLU A 16 2.95 10.36 16.74
C GLU A 16 1.99 11.50 17.10
N LEU A 17 1.21 12.01 16.13
CA LEU A 17 0.20 13.03 16.39
C LEU A 17 -0.89 12.55 17.35
N LEU A 18 -1.34 11.29 17.21
CA LEU A 18 -2.34 10.72 18.09
C LEU A 18 -1.83 10.52 19.52
N ASN A 19 -0.55 10.14 19.70
CA ASN A 19 0.07 10.08 21.03
C ASN A 19 0.08 11.48 21.70
N GLN A 20 0.36 12.54 20.93
CA GLN A 20 0.29 13.91 21.44
C GLN A 20 -1.14 14.31 21.80
N LEU A 21 -2.12 13.91 20.99
CA LEU A 21 -3.54 14.12 21.29
C LEU A 21 -3.98 13.40 22.57
N GLU A 22 -3.53 12.17 22.79
CA GLU A 22 -3.79 11.43 24.03
C GLU A 22 -3.23 12.14 25.26
N GLU A 23 -2.03 12.72 25.16
CA GLU A 23 -1.43 13.49 26.25
C GLU A 23 -2.27 14.73 26.58
N ILE A 24 -2.69 15.46 25.55
CA ILE A 24 -3.57 16.64 25.70
C ILE A 24 -4.91 16.23 26.32
N ALA A 25 -5.52 15.13 25.86
CA ALA A 25 -6.78 14.63 26.40
C ALA A 25 -6.63 14.19 27.87
N ARG A 26 -5.49 13.59 28.25
CA ARG A 26 -5.20 13.24 29.64
C ARG A 26 -5.09 14.47 30.53
N LEU A 27 -4.41 15.52 30.06
CA LEU A 27 -4.34 16.81 30.77
C LEU A 27 -5.73 17.44 30.90
N SER A 28 -6.58 17.32 29.88
CA SER A 28 -7.98 17.77 29.93
C SER A 28 -8.76 17.08 31.06
N VAL A 29 -8.68 15.74 31.14
CA VAL A 29 -9.31 14.96 32.23
C VAL A 29 -8.83 15.45 33.60
N GLN A 30 -7.52 15.61 33.79
CA GLN A 30 -6.97 16.10 35.06
C GLN A 30 -7.47 17.50 35.41
N ALA A 31 -7.51 18.41 34.42
CA ALA A 31 -8.00 19.77 34.63
C ALA A 31 -9.47 19.78 35.08
N HIS A 32 -10.30 18.94 34.46
CA HIS A 32 -11.70 18.76 34.85
C HIS A 32 -11.83 18.21 36.27
N GLU A 33 -11.12 17.13 36.59
CA GLU A 33 -11.11 16.57 37.95
C GLU A 33 -10.72 17.61 39.02
N HIS A 34 -9.74 18.48 38.74
CA HIS A 34 -9.32 19.54 39.64
C HIS A 34 -10.37 20.66 39.79
N ARG A 35 -11.17 20.94 38.76
CA ARG A 35 -12.26 21.94 38.84
C ARG A 35 -13.47 21.37 39.56
N THR A 36 -13.88 20.14 39.29
CA THR A 36 -14.97 19.46 40.01
C THR A 36 -14.65 19.32 41.50
N ARG A 37 -13.40 18.95 41.86
CA ARG A 37 -12.96 18.88 43.27
C ARG A 37 -13.04 20.23 44.02
N ARG A 38 -13.03 21.35 43.29
CA ARG A 38 -13.19 22.71 43.83
C ARG A 38 -14.64 23.22 43.74
N GLY A 39 -15.58 22.39 43.28
CA GLY A 39 -16.99 22.74 43.12
C GLY A 39 -17.26 23.73 41.97
N VAL A 40 -16.35 23.83 41.00
CA VAL A 40 -16.43 24.80 39.89
C VAL A 40 -17.22 24.26 38.70
N GLU A 41 -17.35 22.94 38.58
CA GLU A 41 -18.06 22.26 37.48
C GLU A 41 -18.63 20.90 37.92
N ASP A 42 -19.44 20.26 37.07
CA ASP A 42 -20.09 18.97 37.33
C ASP A 42 -19.20 17.79 36.90
N SER A 43 -19.45 16.62 37.48
CA SER A 43 -18.90 15.32 37.13
C SER A 43 -19.12 14.90 35.67
N VAL A 44 -20.14 15.45 35.00
CA VAL A 44 -20.42 15.21 33.56
C VAL A 44 -19.23 15.64 32.69
N ASP A 45 -18.56 16.74 33.05
CA ASP A 45 -17.42 17.25 32.28
C ASP A 45 -16.20 16.31 32.36
N ILE A 46 -15.99 15.67 33.51
CA ILE A 46 -14.99 14.61 33.66
C ILE A 46 -15.31 13.43 32.74
N ALA A 47 -16.57 12.98 32.73
CA ALA A 47 -16.98 11.84 31.90
C ALA A 47 -16.81 12.12 30.39
N ASN A 48 -17.13 13.35 29.95
CA ASN A 48 -16.91 13.78 28.57
C ASN A 48 -15.41 13.79 28.22
N ALA A 49 -14.56 14.36 29.07
CA ALA A 49 -13.12 14.38 28.86
C ALA A 49 -12.52 12.96 28.83
N GLN A 50 -13.03 12.05 29.66
CA GLN A 50 -12.63 10.63 29.65
C GLN A 50 -13.05 9.94 28.34
N ALA A 51 -14.24 10.23 27.83
CA ALA A 51 -14.69 9.71 26.55
C ALA A 51 -13.79 10.18 25.39
N GLU A 52 -13.36 11.44 25.40
CA GLU A 52 -12.41 11.99 24.41
C GLU A 52 -11.04 11.29 24.50
N LEU A 53 -10.52 11.06 25.71
CA LEU A 53 -9.28 10.32 25.92
C LEU A 53 -9.38 8.89 25.37
N LEU A 54 -10.47 8.18 25.67
CA LEU A 54 -10.71 6.83 25.16
C LEU A 54 -10.84 6.81 23.64
N ALA A 55 -11.47 7.82 23.05
CA ALA A 55 -11.56 7.96 21.60
C ALA A 55 -10.18 8.15 20.95
N ALA A 56 -9.31 8.99 21.53
CA ALA A 56 -7.94 9.17 21.05
C ALA A 56 -7.13 7.86 21.15
N GLN A 57 -7.22 7.15 22.27
CA GLN A 57 -6.59 5.84 22.47
C GLN A 57 -7.05 4.80 21.43
N GLN A 58 -8.35 4.76 21.16
CA GLN A 58 -8.90 3.87 20.14
C GLN A 58 -8.32 4.18 18.75
N GLN A 59 -8.18 5.47 18.40
CA GLN A 59 -7.58 5.88 17.13
C GLN A 59 -6.12 5.44 17.02
N THR A 60 -5.33 5.56 18.09
CA THR A 60 -3.93 5.09 18.14
C THR A 60 -3.84 3.58 17.95
N ILE A 61 -4.69 2.80 18.62
CA ILE A 61 -4.73 1.33 18.47
C ILE A 61 -5.07 0.97 17.03
N THR A 62 -6.08 1.61 16.44
CA THR A 62 -6.46 1.38 15.04
C THR A 62 -5.32 1.71 14.08
N ALA A 63 -4.62 2.84 14.27
CA ALA A 63 -3.50 3.22 13.43
C ALA A 63 -2.32 2.22 13.53
N LYS A 64 -2.00 1.74 14.74
CA LYS A 64 -1.01 0.67 14.96
C LYS A 64 -1.42 -0.63 14.26
N GLY A 65 -2.72 -0.98 14.28
CA GLY A 65 -3.25 -2.12 13.54
C GLY A 65 -3.06 -1.98 12.02
N THR A 66 -3.35 -0.79 11.47
CA THR A 66 -3.12 -0.49 10.05
C THR A 66 -1.64 -0.63 9.68
N LEU A 67 -0.73 -0.15 10.53
CA LEU A 67 0.71 -0.27 10.32
C LEU A 67 1.15 -1.74 10.24
N THR A 68 0.65 -2.59 11.13
CA THR A 68 0.89 -4.05 11.09
C THR A 68 0.38 -4.64 9.78
N GLN A 69 -0.83 -4.29 9.34
CA GLN A 69 -1.39 -4.80 8.09
C GLN A 69 -0.56 -4.38 6.86
N TYR A 70 -0.07 -3.14 6.82
CA TYR A 70 0.83 -2.70 5.76
C TYR A 70 2.15 -3.47 5.77
N ARG A 71 2.73 -3.72 6.95
CA ARG A 71 3.94 -4.52 7.09
C ARG A 71 3.75 -5.93 6.54
N GLU A 72 2.66 -6.60 6.90
CA GLU A 72 2.38 -7.97 6.42
C GLU A 72 2.10 -8.01 4.92
N THR A 73 1.42 -6.99 4.39
CA THR A 73 1.18 -6.85 2.95
C THR A 73 2.50 -6.67 2.21
N LEU A 74 3.41 -5.84 2.74
CA LEU A 74 4.73 -5.62 2.15
C LEU A 74 5.58 -6.89 2.21
N ARG A 75 5.53 -7.61 3.32
CA ARG A 75 6.22 -8.90 3.50
C ARG A 75 5.80 -9.91 2.42
N ALA A 76 4.49 -10.08 2.20
CA ALA A 76 3.96 -10.96 1.17
C ALA A 76 4.41 -10.53 -0.24
N LEU A 77 4.42 -9.22 -0.49
CA LEU A 77 4.77 -8.62 -1.77
C LEU A 77 6.25 -8.74 -2.15
N ILE A 78 7.16 -8.73 -1.16
CA ILE A 78 8.59 -8.93 -1.38
C ILE A 78 9.02 -10.40 -1.27
N GLY A 79 8.10 -11.31 -0.96
CA GLY A 79 8.39 -12.74 -0.77
C GLY A 79 9.23 -13.06 0.47
N ALA A 80 9.23 -12.19 1.48
CA ALA A 80 9.99 -12.39 2.70
C ALA A 80 9.26 -13.34 3.67
N ASP A 81 10.03 -14.16 4.38
CA ASP A 81 9.55 -14.90 5.55
C ASP A 81 9.42 -13.99 6.79
N ALA A 82 8.90 -14.52 7.90
CA ALA A 82 8.69 -13.73 9.12
C ALA A 82 10.00 -13.17 9.74
N ASN A 83 11.14 -13.80 9.47
CA ASN A 83 12.44 -13.48 10.09
C ASN A 83 13.36 -12.66 9.17
N SER A 84 13.05 -12.60 7.88
CA SER A 84 13.82 -11.88 6.84
C SER A 84 13.24 -10.51 6.51
N MET A 85 12.11 -10.12 7.12
CA MET A 85 11.54 -8.81 6.93
C MET A 85 12.39 -7.75 7.65
N PRO A 86 13.00 -6.79 6.93
CA PRO A 86 13.73 -5.70 7.57
C PRO A 86 12.77 -4.82 8.37
N GLU A 87 13.23 -4.35 9.53
CA GLU A 87 12.48 -3.39 10.32
C GLU A 87 12.40 -2.05 9.59
N ILE A 88 11.18 -1.52 9.46
CA ILE A 88 10.94 -0.23 8.81
C ILE A 88 10.78 0.81 9.90
N HIS A 89 11.74 1.72 9.96
CA HIS A 89 11.71 2.82 10.91
C HIS A 89 11.01 4.06 10.31
N PRO A 90 10.39 4.90 11.17
CA PRO A 90 9.86 6.19 10.75
C PRO A 90 10.96 7.08 10.15
N VAL A 91 10.70 7.69 9.01
CA VAL A 91 11.53 8.73 8.41
C VAL A 91 10.66 9.94 8.06
N PRO A 92 11.22 11.18 8.05
CA PRO A 92 10.50 12.35 7.58
C PRO A 92 10.01 12.15 6.15
N LEU A 93 8.73 12.48 5.89
CA LEU A 93 8.19 12.46 4.53
C LEU A 93 8.96 13.47 3.65
N PRO A 94 9.36 13.08 2.42
CA PRO A 94 10.06 13.98 1.52
C PRO A 94 9.15 15.13 1.07
N THR A 95 9.72 16.30 0.86
CA THR A 95 9.03 17.38 0.15
C THR A 95 8.85 16.98 -1.31
N LEU A 96 7.60 16.99 -1.80
CA LEU A 96 7.35 16.67 -3.21
C LEU A 96 7.98 17.74 -4.10
N GLN A 97 8.96 17.36 -4.91
CA GLN A 97 9.36 18.12 -6.08
C GLN A 97 8.54 17.61 -7.27
N GLU A 98 7.48 18.33 -7.61
CA GLU A 98 6.67 18.06 -8.81
C GLU A 98 7.46 18.50 -10.06
N THR A 99 8.43 17.71 -10.48
CA THR A 99 8.95 17.80 -11.85
C THR A 99 8.29 16.71 -12.67
N LEU A 100 7.01 16.90 -13.00
CA LEU A 100 6.37 16.14 -14.06
C LEU A 100 6.90 16.68 -15.40
N PRO A 101 7.35 15.85 -16.34
CA PRO A 101 7.79 16.34 -17.64
C PRO A 101 6.63 17.04 -18.37
N ASP A 102 6.87 18.22 -18.94
CA ASP A 102 5.87 19.01 -19.67
C ASP A 102 5.27 18.27 -20.88
N SER A 103 5.95 17.21 -21.36
CA SER A 103 5.44 16.33 -22.39
C SER A 103 5.68 14.85 -22.05
N LEU A 104 4.62 14.05 -22.11
CA LEU A 104 4.67 12.59 -22.04
C LEU A 104 4.87 12.07 -23.48
N SER A 105 6.10 11.74 -23.86
CA SER A 105 6.41 11.19 -25.18
C SER A 105 5.67 9.87 -25.46
N PHE A 106 5.26 9.65 -26.72
CA PHE A 106 4.61 8.42 -27.19
C PHE A 106 5.39 7.13 -26.87
N GLU A 107 6.71 7.21 -26.66
CA GLU A 107 7.53 6.09 -26.20
C GLU A 107 7.05 5.49 -24.86
N LEU A 108 6.36 6.28 -24.01
CA LEU A 108 5.81 5.78 -22.75
C LEU A 108 4.69 4.76 -22.97
N LEU A 109 3.90 4.90 -24.04
CA LEU A 109 2.92 3.89 -24.44
C LEU A 109 3.61 2.59 -24.85
N ALA A 110 4.72 2.68 -25.58
CA ALA A 110 5.50 1.51 -26.00
C ALA A 110 6.15 0.77 -24.81
N ARG A 111 6.35 1.45 -23.68
CA ARG A 111 6.86 0.85 -22.42
C ARG A 111 5.78 0.21 -21.57
N ARG A 112 4.49 0.36 -21.90
CA ARG A 112 3.44 -0.24 -21.08
C ARG A 112 3.36 -1.75 -21.35
N PRO A 113 3.58 -2.60 -20.33
CA PRO A 113 3.62 -4.05 -20.50
C PRO A 113 2.26 -4.65 -20.88
N ASP A 114 1.16 -4.01 -20.50
CA ASP A 114 -0.20 -4.40 -20.88
C ASP A 114 -0.44 -4.31 -22.40
N LEU A 115 0.01 -3.23 -23.04
CA LEU A 115 -0.10 -3.04 -24.48
C LEU A 115 0.80 -4.01 -25.26
N GLN A 116 2.00 -4.30 -24.73
CA GLN A 116 2.88 -5.31 -25.31
C GLN A 116 2.25 -6.71 -25.25
N ALA A 117 1.62 -7.06 -24.12
CA ALA A 117 0.90 -8.33 -23.97
C ALA A 117 -0.27 -8.43 -24.96
N LEU A 118 -1.06 -7.37 -25.12
CA LEU A 118 -2.17 -7.32 -26.07
C LEU A 118 -1.68 -7.50 -27.52
N ARG A 119 -0.57 -6.84 -27.88
CA ARG A 119 0.07 -7.04 -29.20
C ARG A 119 0.48 -8.50 -29.40
N GLY A 120 1.08 -9.12 -28.39
CA GLY A 120 1.43 -10.54 -28.42
C GLY A 120 0.20 -11.43 -28.65
N TYR A 121 -0.90 -11.16 -27.94
CA TYR A 121 -2.17 -11.88 -28.09
C TYR A 121 -2.70 -11.80 -29.52
N VAL A 122 -2.80 -10.59 -30.09
CA VAL A 122 -3.25 -10.39 -31.47
C VAL A 122 -2.34 -11.13 -32.47
N THR A 123 -1.03 -11.05 -32.26
CA THR A 123 -0.04 -11.73 -33.13
C THR A 123 -0.21 -13.26 -33.09
N ALA A 124 -0.46 -13.83 -31.91
CA ALA A 124 -0.74 -15.25 -31.75
C ALA A 124 -2.04 -15.66 -32.44
N SER A 125 -3.11 -14.87 -32.32
CA SER A 125 -4.39 -15.14 -33.00
C SER A 125 -4.24 -15.13 -34.52
N LEU A 126 -3.52 -14.16 -35.08
CA LEU A 126 -3.23 -14.12 -36.51
C LEU A 126 -2.42 -15.35 -36.95
N SER A 127 -1.41 -15.73 -36.17
CA SER A 127 -0.60 -16.93 -36.45
C SER A 127 -1.42 -18.22 -36.41
N GLN A 128 -2.43 -18.31 -35.54
CA GLN A 128 -3.36 -19.46 -35.51
C GLN A 128 -4.22 -19.52 -36.77
N VAL A 129 -4.69 -18.37 -37.27
CA VAL A 129 -5.41 -18.30 -38.54
C VAL A 129 -4.51 -18.76 -39.70
N ASP A 130 -3.26 -18.32 -39.71
CA ASP A 130 -2.31 -18.71 -40.76
C ASP A 130 -1.95 -20.20 -40.68
N ALA A 131 -1.79 -20.76 -39.47
CA ALA A 131 -1.63 -22.19 -39.27
C ALA A 131 -2.86 -23.00 -39.73
N ALA A 132 -4.06 -22.51 -39.45
CA ALA A 132 -5.30 -23.14 -39.91
C ALA A 132 -5.42 -23.11 -41.45
N LYS A 133 -5.01 -22.02 -42.10
CA LYS A 133 -4.88 -21.96 -43.57
C LYS A 133 -3.82 -22.92 -44.09
N ALA A 134 -2.67 -23.00 -43.41
CA ALA A 134 -1.56 -23.88 -43.80
C ALA A 134 -1.96 -25.36 -43.80
N ALA A 135 -2.87 -25.76 -42.91
CA ALA A 135 -3.42 -27.11 -42.85
C ALA A 135 -4.20 -27.56 -44.11
N PHE A 136 -4.60 -26.63 -44.99
CA PHE A 136 -5.22 -26.96 -46.27
C PHE A 136 -4.21 -27.24 -47.40
N TYR A 137 -2.92 -26.99 -47.19
CA TYR A 137 -1.87 -27.34 -48.16
C TYR A 137 -1.34 -28.76 -47.92
N PRO A 138 -0.81 -29.43 -48.96
CA PRO A 138 -0.20 -30.74 -48.81
C PRO A 138 1.00 -30.66 -47.84
N HIS A 139 1.04 -31.57 -46.87
CA HIS A 139 2.20 -31.73 -45.99
C HIS A 139 3.18 -32.73 -46.62
N PHE A 140 4.47 -32.41 -46.57
CA PHE A 140 5.54 -33.33 -46.96
C PHE A 140 6.32 -33.71 -45.70
N ASP A 141 6.39 -35.00 -45.39
CA ASP A 141 7.21 -35.55 -44.31
C ASP A 141 8.23 -36.52 -44.93
N ILE A 142 9.52 -36.17 -44.84
CA ILE A 142 10.62 -36.95 -45.41
C ILE A 142 11.19 -37.82 -44.30
N LYS A 143 10.90 -39.12 -44.35
CA LYS A 143 11.48 -40.12 -43.44
C LYS A 143 12.63 -40.85 -44.12
N GLY A 144 13.79 -40.86 -43.47
CA GLY A 144 14.96 -41.63 -43.89
C GLY A 144 15.34 -42.63 -42.79
N LEU A 145 15.54 -43.89 -43.17
CA LEU A 145 16.11 -44.91 -42.30
C LEU A 145 17.40 -45.43 -42.93
N LEU A 146 18.53 -45.23 -42.25
CA LEU A 146 19.81 -45.83 -42.61
C LEU A 146 20.03 -47.05 -41.72
N GLY A 147 19.91 -48.24 -42.31
CA GLY A 147 20.27 -49.52 -41.67
C GLY A 147 21.54 -50.09 -42.29
N ILE A 148 22.37 -50.73 -41.47
CA ILE A 148 23.53 -51.55 -41.90
C ILE A 148 23.11 -52.95 -42.33
#